data_AF-M2QHP2-F1
#
_entry.id   AF-M2QHP2-F1
#
_cell.length_a   1.000
_cell.length_b   1.000
_cell.length_c   1.000
_cell.angle_alpha   90.00
_cell.angle_beta   90.00
_cell.angle_gamma   90.00
#
_symmetry.space_group_name_H-M   'P 1'
#
loop_
_entity.id
_entity.type
_entity.pdbx_description
1 polymer ?
#
loop_
_entity_poly.entity_id
_entity_poly.type
_entity_poly.pdbx_seq_one_letter_code
_entity_poly.pdbx_strand_id
1 'polypeptide(L)'
;AEQRPAELSKWFSSGRNYEKVPEIQDVKTFGTSWLVWWYALQPQWRLEKRVSGNSRLPPAVYEDASGDWKTLRKGGPTGFVIILVGLAMWAKA
;
A
#
# COMPACT_ATOMS: atom_id res chain seq x y z
N ALA A 1 5.31 10.51 -1.65
CA ALA A 1 4.42 9.42 -2.07
C ALA A 1 3.06 10.04 -2.29
N GLU A 2 2.90 10.66 -3.46
CA GLU A 2 1.61 11.18 -3.91
C GLU A 2 0.60 10.02 -3.81
N GLN A 3 -0.57 10.26 -3.24
CA GLN A 3 -1.67 9.29 -3.06
C GLN A 3 -1.67 8.40 -1.80
N ARG A 4 -0.74 8.53 -0.83
CA ARG A 4 -0.89 7.80 0.45
C ARG A 4 -2.20 8.21 1.17
N PRO A 5 -2.99 7.27 1.71
CA PRO A 5 -4.16 7.58 2.53
C PRO A 5 -3.85 8.59 3.64
N ALA A 6 -4.80 9.48 3.94
CA ALA A 6 -4.62 10.58 4.87
C ALA A 6 -4.36 10.07 6.31
N GLU A 7 -5.06 9.03 6.71
CA GLU A 7 -4.95 8.35 8.00
C GLU A 7 -3.55 7.78 8.20
N LEU A 8 -2.99 7.14 7.17
CA LEU A 8 -1.61 6.64 7.18
C LEU A 8 -0.60 7.79 7.23
N SER A 9 -0.85 8.88 6.51
CA SER A 9 -0.01 10.07 6.57
C SER A 9 -0.03 10.70 7.97
N LYS A 10 -1.19 10.75 8.61
CA LYS A 10 -1.36 11.24 9.99
C LYS A 10 -0.60 10.36 10.99
N TRP A 11 -0.76 9.03 10.91
CA TRP A 11 -0.03 8.09 11.76
C TRP A 11 1.49 8.20 11.58
N PHE A 12 1.94 8.32 10.33
CA PHE A 12 3.35 8.48 10.02
C PHE A 12 3.93 9.77 10.63
N SER A 13 3.21 10.89 10.47
CA SER A 13 3.60 12.19 11.02
C SER A 13 3.49 12.27 12.54
N SER A 14 2.64 11.46 13.19
CA SER A 14 2.52 11.38 14.65
C SER A 14 3.57 10.47 15.30
N GLY A 15 4.74 10.32 14.67
CA GLY A 15 5.83 9.51 15.18
C GLY A 15 5.61 8.00 15.08
N ARG A 16 4.62 7.53 14.29
CA ARG A 16 4.29 6.11 14.13
C ARG A 16 3.84 5.44 15.44
N ASN A 17 3.12 6.19 16.28
CA ASN A 17 2.63 5.69 17.56
C ASN A 17 1.56 4.59 17.37
N TYR A 18 1.86 3.37 17.80
CA TYR A 18 0.97 2.20 17.69
C TYR A 18 -0.16 2.18 18.73
N GLU A 19 -0.03 2.91 19.83
CA GLU A 19 -1.10 3.07 20.83
C GLU A 19 -2.17 4.07 20.36
N LYS A 20 -1.80 4.97 19.45
CA LYS A 20 -2.65 6.04 18.92
C LYS A 20 -2.85 5.92 17.41
N VAL A 21 -3.19 4.72 16.96
CA VAL A 21 -3.54 4.46 15.56
C VAL A 21 -4.84 5.22 15.21
N PRO A 22 -4.85 6.08 14.17
CA PRO A 22 -6.06 6.73 13.69
C PRO A 22 -7.19 5.75 13.39
N GLU A 23 -8.38 6.10 13.82
CA GLU A 23 -9.61 5.39 13.47
C GLU A 23 -10.03 5.74 12.04
N ILE A 24 -10.42 4.73 11.27
CA ILE A 24 -10.96 4.91 9.93
C ILE A 24 -12.46 5.18 10.05
N GLN A 25 -12.90 6.35 9.61
CA GLN A 25 -14.32 6.74 9.67
C GLN A 25 -15.12 6.19 8.48
N ASP A 26 -14.52 6.15 7.29
CA ASP A 26 -15.12 5.61 6.07
C ASP A 26 -14.24 4.50 5.49
N VAL A 27 -14.62 3.26 5.82
CA VAL A 27 -13.91 2.03 5.42
C VAL A 27 -13.81 1.90 3.90
N LYS A 28 -14.85 2.31 3.16
CA LYS A 28 -14.90 2.16 1.70
C LYS A 28 -13.97 3.16 1.01
N THR A 29 -13.96 4.40 1.48
CA THR A 29 -13.07 5.44 0.98
C THR A 29 -11.62 5.13 1.32
N PHE A 30 -11.34 4.70 2.56
CA PHE A 30 -10.01 4.25 2.96
C PHE A 30 -9.53 3.10 2.07
N GLY A 31 -10.31 2.03 1.94
CA GLY A 31 -9.94 0.87 1.12
C GLY A 31 -9.67 1.24 -0.34
N THR A 32 -10.48 2.13 -0.92
CA THR A 32 -10.27 2.61 -2.29
C THR A 32 -8.96 3.39 -2.41
N SER A 33 -8.69 4.32 -1.51
CA SER A 33 -7.44 5.11 -1.51
C SER A 33 -6.21 4.24 -1.23
N TRP A 34 -6.33 3.25 -0.35
CA TRP A 34 -5.27 2.30 -0.04
C TRP A 34 -4.91 1.46 -1.25
N LEU A 35 -5.89 0.94 -2.00
CA LEU A 35 -5.67 0.18 -3.22
C LEU A 35 -5.00 1.04 -4.31
N VAL A 36 -5.45 2.28 -4.50
CA VAL A 36 -4.85 3.23 -5.45
C VAL A 36 -3.39 3.49 -5.09
N TRP A 37 -3.11 3.74 -3.81
CA TRP A 37 -1.75 3.93 -3.32
C TRP A 37 -0.88 2.69 -3.49
N TRP A 38 -1.37 1.51 -3.13
CA TRP A 38 -0.64 0.25 -3.29
C TRP A 38 -0.30 -0.03 -4.74
N TYR A 39 -1.23 0.26 -5.65
CA TYR A 39 -1.02 0.15 -7.09
C TYR A 39 0.09 1.10 -7.57
N ALA A 40 0.06 2.37 -7.15
CA ALA A 40 1.06 3.37 -7.51
C ALA A 40 2.48 3.06 -6.99
N LEU A 41 2.60 2.24 -5.95
CA LEU A 41 3.89 1.78 -5.44
C LEU A 41 4.51 0.67 -6.29
N GLN A 42 3.74 -0.05 -7.10
CA GLN A 42 4.26 -1.21 -7.80
C GLN A 42 5.23 -0.85 -8.92
N PRO A 43 6.26 -1.68 -9.16
CA PRO A 43 7.06 -1.60 -10.37
C PRO A 43 6.19 -1.71 -11.64
N GLN A 44 6.55 -0.95 -12.67
CA GLN A 44 5.81 -0.90 -13.94
C GLN A 44 5.59 -2.29 -14.57
N TRP A 45 6.60 -3.16 -14.54
CA TRP A 45 6.51 -4.52 -15.10
C TRP A 45 5.43 -5.38 -14.41
N ARG A 46 5.05 -5.08 -13.16
CA ARG A 46 3.91 -5.76 -12.49
C ARG A 46 2.57 -5.29 -13.04
N LEU A 47 2.51 -4.08 -13.56
CA LEU A 47 1.28 -3.47 -14.07
C LEU A 47 0.99 -3.89 -15.52
N GLU A 48 2.03 -4.20 -16.30
CA GLU A 48 1.92 -4.61 -17.71
C GLU A 48 1.28 -5.98 -17.90
N LYS A 49 1.41 -6.90 -16.92
CA LYS A 49 0.77 -8.22 -16.93
C LYS A 49 -0.73 -8.19 -16.65
N ARG A 50 -1.40 -7.05 -16.83
CA ARG A 50 -2.84 -6.91 -16.54
C ARG A 50 -3.64 -7.81 -17.48
N VAL A 51 -4.06 -8.95 -16.95
CA VAL A 51 -5.13 -9.76 -17.55
C VAL A 51 -6.39 -8.90 -17.54
N SER A 52 -7.05 -8.83 -18.69
CA SER A 52 -8.32 -8.15 -18.95
C SER A 52 -9.37 -8.43 -17.89
N GLY A 53 -9.36 -7.64 -16.81
CA GLY A 53 -10.28 -7.80 -15.69
C GLY A 53 -10.25 -6.57 -14.79
N ASN A 54 -11.40 -6.26 -14.19
CA ASN A 54 -11.61 -5.11 -13.30
C ASN A 54 -10.83 -5.17 -11.97
N SER A 55 -9.80 -6.02 -11.86
CA SER A 55 -8.99 -6.09 -10.66
C SER A 55 -8.19 -4.79 -10.48
N ARG A 56 -8.30 -4.21 -9.28
CA ARG A 56 -7.50 -3.09 -8.79
C ARG A 56 -6.18 -3.55 -8.16
N LEU A 57 -5.97 -4.86 -8.06
CA LEU A 57 -4.76 -5.45 -7.51
C LEU A 57 -3.81 -5.89 -8.63
N PRO A 58 -2.49 -5.66 -8.47
CA PRO A 58 -1.49 -6.21 -9.37
C PRO A 58 -1.56 -7.74 -9.38
N PRO A 59 -1.28 -8.41 -10.51
CA PRO A 59 -1.24 -9.86 -10.57
C PRO A 59 -0.22 -10.43 -9.56
N ALA A 60 -0.57 -11.59 -9.01
CA ALA A 60 0.33 -12.36 -8.19
C ALA A 60 1.49 -12.90 -9.04
N VAL A 61 2.69 -12.95 -8.45
CA VAL A 61 3.91 -13.41 -9.11
C VAL A 61 4.40 -14.60 -8.30
N TYR A 62 4.25 -15.80 -8.86
CA TYR A 62 4.56 -17.07 -8.19
C TYR A 62 5.90 -17.68 -8.63
N GLU A 63 6.38 -17.31 -9.81
CA GLU A 63 7.67 -17.72 -10.36
C GLU A 63 8.70 -16.60 -10.25
N ASP A 64 9.99 -16.95 -10.31
CA ASP A 64 11.08 -15.98 -10.15
C ASP A 64 10.92 -14.84 -11.15
N ALA A 65 10.65 -13.65 -10.64
CA ALA A 65 10.20 -12.56 -11.47
C ALA A 65 11.40 -12.01 -12.24
N SER A 66 11.43 -12.22 -13.55
CA SER A 66 12.41 -11.61 -14.44
C SER A 66 12.34 -10.06 -14.49
N GLY A 67 11.43 -9.44 -13.73
CA GLY A 67 11.22 -8.00 -13.68
C GLY A 67 12.09 -7.27 -12.66
N ASP A 68 12.36 -5.98 -12.92
CA ASP A 68 13.19 -5.14 -12.06
C ASP A 68 12.46 -4.67 -10.79
N TRP A 69 12.92 -5.12 -9.63
CA TRP A 69 12.40 -4.73 -8.31
C TRP A 69 13.11 -3.53 -7.68
N LYS A 70 14.14 -2.96 -8.32
CA LYS A 70 14.96 -1.90 -7.72
C LYS A 70 14.15 -0.68 -7.24
N THR A 71 13.02 -0.38 -7.88
CA THR A 71 12.14 0.72 -7.48
C THR A 71 11.56 0.55 -6.07
N LEU A 72 11.33 -0.69 -5.63
CA LEU A 72 10.87 -1.02 -4.28
C LEU A 72 12.00 -1.08 -3.25
N ARG A 73 13.27 -0.98 -3.67
CA ARG A 73 14.43 -0.99 -2.78
C ARG A 73 14.58 0.36 -2.06
N LYS A 74 13.58 0.70 -1.26
CA LYS A 74 13.57 1.86 -0.38
C LYS A 74 13.99 1.40 1.02
N GLY A 75 15.27 1.58 1.32
CA GLY A 75 15.82 1.31 2.65
C GLY A 75 15.22 2.24 3.70
N GLY A 76 14.96 1.72 4.90
CA GLY A 76 14.50 2.50 6.04
C GLY A 76 13.65 1.68 7.01
N PRO A 77 13.53 2.12 8.28
CA PRO A 77 12.88 1.36 9.34
C PRO A 77 11.36 1.16 9.16
N THR A 78 10.74 1.80 8.16
CA THR A 78 9.26 1.78 7.99
C THR A 78 8.83 1.52 6.56
N GLY A 79 9.74 1.10 5.67
CA GLY A 79 9.44 0.92 4.24
C GLY A 79 8.24 0.00 3.99
N PHE A 80 8.30 -1.24 4.48
CA PHE A 80 7.21 -2.21 4.34
C PHE A 80 6.20 -2.15 5.50
N VAL A 81 6.64 -1.72 6.69
CA VAL A 81 5.79 -1.63 7.90
C VAL A 81 4.57 -0.74 7.67
N ILE A 82 4.72 0.37 6.95
CA ILE A 82 3.60 1.28 6.66
C ILE A 82 2.49 0.61 5.82
N ILE A 83 2.84 -0.37 4.98
CA ILE A 83 1.88 -1.15 4.19
C ILE A 83 1.07 -2.05 5.13
N LEU A 84 1.75 -2.78 6.01
CA LEU A 84 1.14 -3.67 6.99
C LEU A 84 0.23 -2.93 7.97
N VAL A 85 0.67 -1.76 8.44
CA VAL A 85 -0.13 -0.91 9.33
C VAL A 85 -1.41 -0.44 8.64
N GLY A 86 -1.34 -0.07 7.35
CA GLY A 86 -2.54 0.31 6.60
C GLY A 86 -3.54 -0.83 6.45
N LEU A 87 -3.05 -2.05 6.22
CA LEU A 87 -3.91 -3.24 6.18
C LEU A 87 -4.50 -3.55 7.56
N ALA A 88 -3.72 -3.42 8.63
CA ALA A 88 -4.20 -3.64 10.00
C ALA A 88 -5.25 -2.60 10.42
N MET A 89 -5.07 -1.32 10.05
CA MET A 89 -6.09 -0.29 10.21
C MET A 89 -7.37 -0.69 9.48
N TRP A 90 -7.27 -1.10 8.21
CA TRP A 90 -8.42 -1.51 7.42
C TRP A 90 -9.14 -2.71 8.02
N ALA A 91 -8.42 -3.76 8.43
CA ALA A 91 -9.01 -4.96 9.00
C ALA A 91 -9.71 -4.71 10.34
N LYS A 92 -9.29 -3.68 11.09
CA LYS A 92 -9.90 -3.29 12.37
C LYS A 92 -11.16 -2.43 12.19
N ALA A 93 -11.29 -1.74 11.06
CA ALA A 93 -12.36 -0.80 10.77
C ALA A 93 -13.61 -1.50 10.22
#